data_AF-A0A7V8ADU6-F1
#
_entry.id   AF-A0A7V8ADU6-F1
#
_cell.length_a   1.000
_cell.length_b   1.000
_cell.length_c   1.000
_cell.angle_alpha   90.00
_cell.angle_beta   90.00
_cell.angle_gamma   90.00
#
_symmetry.space_group_name_H-M   'P 1'
#
loop_
_entity.id
_entity.type
_entity.pdbx_description
1 polymer ?
#
loop_
_entity_poly.entity_id
_entity_poly.type
_entity_poly.pdbx_seq_one_letter_code
_entity_poly.pdbx_strand_id
1 'polypeptide(L)'
;MKKKKLPDFKSDKEFGHFVDSHDMAPYLDDMEPVDRMLLDPKLAQKIKERSKKRLITLRLPVWQVATAKKIAKRDKRPYQRVIQSWVDDGLRHEVRSSHHAHR
;
A
#
# COMPACT_ATOMS: atom_id res chain seq x y z
N MET A 1 18.76 23.60 -8.07
CA MET A 1 19.18 22.19 -8.34
C MET A 1 19.63 22.12 -9.79
N LYS A 2 20.72 21.40 -10.11
CA LYS A 2 21.20 21.28 -11.50
C LYS A 2 20.24 20.37 -12.26
N LYS A 3 19.51 20.94 -13.22
CA LYS A 3 18.61 20.22 -14.14
C LYS A 3 19.45 19.26 -15.00
N LYS A 4 19.01 18.02 -15.15
CA LYS A 4 19.70 17.00 -15.94
C LYS A 4 18.74 16.42 -16.97
N LYS A 5 19.29 16.04 -18.12
CA LYS A 5 18.56 15.31 -19.16
C LYS A 5 18.48 13.84 -18.83
N LEU A 6 17.35 13.22 -19.14
CA LEU A 6 17.14 11.79 -18.96
C LEU A 6 17.98 11.02 -19.99
N PRO A 7 18.74 9.98 -19.59
CA PRO A 7 19.46 9.12 -20.55
C PRO A 7 18.50 8.35 -21.45
N ASP A 8 18.96 7.95 -22.63
CA ASP A 8 18.22 7.01 -23.49
C ASP A 8 18.36 5.58 -22.95
N PHE A 9 17.23 4.96 -22.60
CA PHE A 9 17.21 3.58 -22.10
C PHE A 9 16.90 2.60 -23.23
N LYS A 10 17.64 1.50 -23.30
CA LYS A 10 17.44 0.46 -24.32
C LYS A 10 16.41 -0.60 -23.90
N SER A 11 16.02 -0.61 -22.63
CA SER A 11 15.00 -1.52 -22.08
C SER A 11 14.36 -0.99 -20.80
N ASP A 12 13.15 -1.45 -20.50
CA ASP A 12 12.46 -1.17 -19.24
C ASP A 12 13.24 -1.61 -18.00
N LYS A 13 14.03 -2.68 -18.12
CA LYS A 13 14.88 -3.19 -17.04
C LYS A 13 16.01 -2.21 -16.71
N GLU A 14 16.62 -1.63 -17.74
CA GLU A 14 17.68 -0.61 -17.58
C GLU A 14 17.10 0.67 -16.94
N PHE A 15 15.92 1.09 -17.40
CA PHE A 15 15.21 2.20 -16.79
C PHE A 15 14.90 1.95 -15.31
N GLY A 16 14.37 0.76 -14.98
CA GLY A 16 14.10 0.36 -13.59
C GLY A 16 15.34 0.44 -12.70
N HIS A 17 16.48 -0.10 -13.17
CA HIS A 17 17.75 0.00 -12.45
C HIS A 17 18.22 1.45 -12.26
N PHE A 18 18.02 2.31 -13.25
CA PHE A 18 18.36 3.73 -13.13
C PHE A 18 17.50 4.44 -12.08
N VAL A 19 16.18 4.21 -12.10
CA VAL A 19 15.23 4.76 -11.12
C VAL A 19 15.55 4.29 -9.71
N ASP A 20 15.90 3.01 -9.52
CA ASP A 20 16.24 2.45 -8.20
C ASP A 20 17.55 3.02 -7.62
N SER A 21 18.49 3.40 -8.48
CA SER A 21 19.84 3.81 -8.09
C SER A 21 20.07 5.32 -8.07
N HIS A 22 19.17 6.12 -8.65
CA HIS A 22 19.34 7.57 -8.80
C HIS A 22 18.15 8.35 -8.24
N ASP A 23 18.42 9.57 -7.76
CA ASP A 23 17.36 10.53 -7.46
C ASP A 23 16.75 11.05 -8.76
N MET A 24 15.43 10.90 -8.92
CA MET A 24 14.69 11.32 -10.11
C MET A 24 14.32 12.82 -10.09
N ALA A 25 14.39 13.50 -8.94
CA ALA A 25 14.01 14.90 -8.81
C ALA A 25 14.71 15.86 -9.82
N PRO A 26 16.01 15.69 -10.17
CA PRO A 26 16.69 16.54 -11.14
C PRO A 26 16.24 16.36 -12.61
N TYR A 27 15.47 15.32 -12.90
CA TYR A 27 15.07 14.92 -14.25
C TYR A 27 13.59 15.19 -14.55
N LEU A 28 12.81 15.65 -13.56
CA LEU A 28 11.36 15.89 -13.68
C LEU A 28 11.00 16.86 -14.81
N ASP A 29 11.84 17.87 -15.06
CA ASP A 29 11.62 18.87 -16.11
C ASP A 29 11.76 18.31 -17.54
N ASP A 30 12.41 17.15 -17.69
CA ASP A 30 12.65 16.48 -18.97
C ASP A 30 11.64 15.34 -19.23
N MET A 31 10.76 15.05 -18.25
CA MET A 31 9.72 14.03 -18.39
C MET A 31 8.46 14.63 -19.01
N GLU A 32 7.85 13.89 -19.94
CA GLU A 32 6.56 14.27 -20.49
C GLU A 32 5.45 14.16 -19.42
N PRO A 33 4.54 15.15 -19.33
CA PRO A 33 3.40 15.06 -18.43
C PRO A 33 2.50 13.91 -18.88
N VAL A 34 2.27 12.96 -17.97
CA VAL A 34 1.37 11.84 -18.21
C VAL A 34 -0.01 12.14 -17.63
N ASP A 35 -1.00 12.31 -18.50
CA ASP A 35 -2.38 12.63 -18.09
C ASP A 35 -3.10 11.47 -17.37
N ARG A 36 -2.68 10.23 -17.61
CA ARG A 36 -3.25 9.03 -16.98
C ARG A 36 -2.19 8.00 -16.68
N MET A 37 -2.16 7.54 -15.44
CA MET A 37 -1.29 6.45 -15.02
C MET A 37 -1.68 5.16 -15.76
N LEU A 38 -0.83 4.72 -16.68
CA LEU A 38 -0.99 3.47 -17.42
C LEU A 38 -0.60 2.31 -16.49
N LEU A 39 -1.58 1.77 -15.77
CA LEU A 39 -1.42 0.52 -15.04
C LEU A 39 -1.70 -0.64 -15.99
N ASP A 40 -0.85 -1.66 -15.95
CA ASP A 40 -1.14 -2.95 -16.58
C ASP A 40 -2.55 -3.42 -16.18
N PRO A 41 -3.41 -3.83 -17.13
CA PRO A 41 -4.80 -4.19 -16.84
C PRO A 41 -4.93 -5.30 -15.77
N LYS A 42 -4.00 -6.25 -15.74
CA LYS A 42 -3.99 -7.35 -14.76
C LYS A 42 -3.59 -6.83 -13.38
N LEU A 43 -2.66 -5.89 -13.29
CA LEU A 43 -2.32 -5.20 -12.05
C LEU A 43 -3.51 -4.36 -11.54
N ALA A 44 -4.14 -3.57 -12.41
CA ALA A 44 -5.32 -2.78 -12.09
C ALA A 44 -6.46 -3.66 -11.54
N GLN A 45 -6.72 -4.80 -12.19
CA GLN A 45 -7.72 -5.76 -11.74
C GLN A 45 -7.38 -6.37 -10.36
N LYS A 46 -6.13 -6.78 -10.13
CA LYS A 46 -5.68 -7.29 -8.82
C LYS A 46 -5.85 -6.24 -7.71
N ILE A 47 -5.51 -4.99 -7.98
CA ILE A 47 -5.70 -3.89 -7.02
C ILE A 47 -7.20 -3.71 -6.73
N LYS A 48 -8.03 -3.69 -7.78
CA LYS A 48 -9.49 -3.57 -7.65
C LYS A 48 -10.06 -4.69 -6.80
N GLU A 49 -9.66 -5.94 -7.04
CA GLU A 49 -10.11 -7.10 -6.27
C GLU A 49 -9.70 -7.00 -4.79
N ARG A 50 -8.45 -6.65 -4.50
CA ARG A 50 -7.96 -6.45 -3.12
C ARG A 50 -8.63 -5.28 -2.41
N SER A 51 -9.12 -4.29 -3.16
CA SER A 51 -9.78 -3.11 -2.60
C SER A 51 -11.24 -3.36 -2.22
N LYS A 52 -11.85 -4.47 -2.67
CA LYS A 52 -13.25 -4.78 -2.38
C LYS A 52 -13.44 -4.96 -0.87
N LYS A 53 -14.36 -4.18 -0.31
CA LYS A 53 -14.75 -4.26 1.09
C LYS A 53 -16.26 -4.41 1.18
N ARG A 54 -16.71 -5.23 2.14
CA ARG A 54 -18.12 -5.33 2.51
C ARG A 54 -18.34 -4.52 3.78
N LEU A 55 -19.34 -3.64 3.77
CA LEU A 55 -19.75 -2.94 4.98
C LEU A 55 -20.45 -3.93 5.91
N ILE A 56 -20.00 -3.97 7.16
CA ILE A 56 -20.62 -4.78 8.21
C ILE A 56 -20.85 -3.92 9.45
N THR A 57 -21.88 -4.26 10.21
CA THR A 57 -22.15 -3.66 11.52
C THR A 57 -21.66 -4.61 12.60
N LEU A 58 -20.69 -4.17 13.40
CA LEU A 58 -20.12 -4.94 14.51
C LEU A 58 -20.28 -4.15 15.82
N ARG A 59 -20.82 -4.79 16.86
CA ARG A 59 -20.88 -4.21 18.20
C ARG A 59 -19.59 -4.52 18.95
N LEU A 60 -18.94 -3.49 19.48
CA LEU A 60 -17.73 -3.60 20.29
C LEU A 60 -17.99 -3.02 21.69
N PRO A 61 -17.42 -3.61 22.74
CA PRO A 61 -17.38 -3.02 24.06
C PRO A 61 -16.85 -1.58 24.03
N VAL A 62 -17.46 -0.70 24.83
CA VAL A 62 -17.11 0.74 24.89
C VAL A 62 -15.62 0.95 25.18
N TRP A 63 -15.05 0.15 26.10
CA TRP A 63 -13.65 0.25 26.47
C TRP A 63 -12.71 -0.07 25.30
N GLN A 64 -13.07 -1.03 24.43
CA GLN A 64 -12.26 -1.36 23.25
C GLN A 64 -12.22 -0.20 22.25
N VAL A 65 -13.38 0.42 22.02
CA VAL A 65 -13.49 1.59 21.13
C VAL A 65 -12.69 2.77 21.69
N ALA A 66 -12.78 3.02 23.01
CA ALA A 66 -12.04 4.08 23.67
C ALA A 66 -10.51 3.86 23.58
N THR A 67 -10.05 2.63 23.82
CA THR A 67 -8.63 2.27 23.71
C THR A 67 -8.13 2.38 22.28
N ALA A 68 -8.89 1.89 21.29
CA ALA A 68 -8.54 2.03 19.87
C ALA A 68 -8.38 3.50 19.46
N LYS A 69 -9.26 4.39 19.93
CA LYS A 69 -9.15 5.84 19.68
C LYS A 69 -7.88 6.45 20.27
N LYS A 70 -7.48 6.04 21.48
CA LYS A 70 -6.24 6.51 22.12
C LYS A 70 -5.00 6.10 21.31
N ILE A 71 -4.95 4.84 20.88
CA ILE A 71 -3.85 4.29 20.06
C ILE A 71 -3.80 5.00 18.70
N ALA A 72 -4.95 5.16 18.05
CA ALA A 72 -5.08 5.86 16.78
C ALA A 72 -4.56 7.31 16.84
N LYS A 73 -4.88 8.03 17.92
CA LYS A 73 -4.39 9.40 18.16
C LYS A 73 -2.86 9.43 18.29
N ARG A 74 -2.28 8.52 19.08
CA ARG A 74 -0.82 8.40 19.24
C ARG A 74 -0.14 8.12 17.90
N ASP A 75 -0.73 7.24 17.10
CA ASP A 75 -0.14 6.75 15.85
C ASP A 75 -0.49 7.63 14.63
N LYS A 76 -1.20 8.75 14.83
CA LYS A 76 -1.70 9.67 13.79
C LYS A 76 -2.44 8.96 12.64
N ARG A 77 -3.26 7.97 12.98
CA ARG A 77 -4.04 7.15 12.04
C ARG A 77 -5.53 7.12 12.43
N PRO A 78 -6.47 6.90 11.50
CA PRO A 78 -7.88 6.72 11.85
C PRO A 78 -8.11 5.46 12.71
N TYR A 79 -9.00 5.54 13.71
CA TYR A 79 -9.22 4.41 14.64
C TYR A 79 -9.81 3.18 13.94
N GLN A 80 -10.61 3.35 12.89
CA GLN A 80 -11.11 2.24 12.09
C GLN A 80 -9.97 1.46 11.43
N ARG A 81 -8.87 2.14 11.03
CA ARG A 81 -7.72 1.49 10.43
C ARG A 81 -6.93 0.66 11.43
N VAL A 82 -6.85 1.12 12.68
CA VAL A 82 -6.26 0.36 13.80
C VAL A 82 -7.06 -0.92 14.06
N ILE A 83 -8.40 -0.82 14.10
CA ILE A 83 -9.26 -1.99 14.28
C ILE A 83 -9.10 -2.96 13.09
N GLN A 84 -9.09 -2.45 11.86
CA GLN A 84 -8.90 -3.28 10.66
C GLN A 84 -7.56 -4.03 10.69
N SER A 85 -6.46 -3.38 11.10
CA SER A 85 -5.17 -4.07 11.19
C SER A 85 -5.17 -5.20 12.22
N TRP A 86 -5.81 -5.01 13.38
CA TRP A 86 -5.89 -6.08 14.37
C TRP A 86 -6.72 -7.28 13.90
N VAL A 87 -7.80 -7.03 13.15
CA VAL A 87 -8.58 -8.10 12.52
C VAL A 87 -7.73 -8.85 11.49
N ASP A 88 -7.01 -8.13 10.64
CA ASP A 88 -6.12 -8.73 9.65
C ASP A 88 -5.02 -9.57 10.31
N ASP A 89 -4.38 -9.04 11.36
CA ASP A 89 -3.32 -9.72 12.09
C ASP A 89 -3.84 -10.97 12.80
N GLY A 90 -5.00 -10.90 13.45
CA GLY A 90 -5.65 -12.03 14.10
C GLY A 90 -6.01 -13.15 13.11
N LEU A 91 -6.58 -12.79 11.95
CA LEU A 91 -6.91 -13.78 10.91
C LEU A 91 -5.66 -14.42 10.31
N ARG A 92 -4.61 -13.62 10.04
CA ARG A 92 -3.34 -14.14 9.52
C ARG A 92 -2.66 -15.08 10.51
N HIS A 93 -2.69 -14.72 11.79
CA HIS A 93 -2.17 -15.58 12.84
C HIS A 93 -2.90 -16.92 12.87
N GLU A 94 -4.23 -16.90 12.84
CA GLU A 94 -5.04 -18.13 12.84
C GLU A 94 -4.74 -18.99 11.61
N VAL A 95 -4.78 -18.41 10.41
CA VAL A 95 -4.49 -19.14 9.16
C VAL A 95 -3.11 -19.80 9.21
N ARG A 96 -2.08 -19.11 9.72
CA ARG A 96 -0.73 -19.67 9.86
C ARG A 96 -0.72 -20.83 10.85
N SER A 97 -1.38 -20.67 12.00
CA SER A 97 -1.45 -21.71 13.03
C SER A 97 -2.21 -22.96 12.55
N SER A 98 -3.33 -22.79 11.83
CA SER A 98 -4.09 -23.93 11.29
C SER A 98 -3.33 -24.68 10.18
N HIS A 99 -2.48 -24.01 9.39
CA HIS A 99 -1.62 -24.66 8.39
C HIS A 99 -0.53 -25.54 9.02
N HIS A 100 -0.16 -25.29 10.27
CA HIS A 100 0.78 -26.14 11.02
C HIS A 100 0.08 -27.31 11.73
N ALA A 101 -1.23 -27.23 11.98
CA ALA A 101 -2.00 -28.29 12.64
C ALA A 101 -2.44 -29.44 11.71
N HIS A 102 -2.37 -29.23 10.38
CA HIS A 102 -2.77 -30.21 9.35
C HIS A 102 -1.58 -30.79 8.55
N ARG A 103 -0.37 -30.72 9.09
CA ARG A 103 0.85 -31.32 8.51
C ARG A 103 1.42 -32.39 9.41
#